data_AF-A0A919TKZ3-F1
#
_entry.id   AF-A0A919TKZ3-F1
#
_cell.length_a   1.000
_cell.length_b   1.000
_cell.length_c   1.000
_cell.angle_alpha   90.00
_cell.angle_beta   90.00
_cell.angle_gamma   90.00
#
_symmetry.space_group_name_H-M   'P 1'
#
loop_
_entity.id
_entity.type
_entity.pdbx_description
1 polymer ?
#
loop_
_entity_poly.entity_id
_entity_poly.type
_entity_poly.pdbx_seq_one_letter_code
_entity_poly.pdbx_strand_id
1 'polypeptide(L)'
;MFDEAVVVAVTAFCESAEPVPGDAVKNKLLSGGLEPWLADRLTYFLPLAFGRRILDGVELDDRFLDGDTERRLADDPVFQAAARRATVADDSEIARIAGYSSEVAAVGQALRDGAQLEHVTLGMVALAEPLPPIGNGSGGVPSPASVFAHWMAAYGVALGSDLTLGETEFRATLAAHPRPAPELVVAQVNFAVNHPALARPWMVESCVGVAPTWKDAIFQTLAMFERAVAYPMIAALLDRRVAAEHVHIERYEHPAGAFDLLLGAQVDLFATEPVPSAEPLLDQLLAALREVPLSRAVHALRFFMAYQDGQMLTNEVFLDGEPWEVGMKVSASAPAPLPGGPVGVRVFAFLVPVR
;
A
#
# COMPACT_ATOMS: atom_id res chain seq x y z
N MET A 1 11.66 2.32 9.47
CA MET A 1 12.25 3.41 8.64
C MET A 1 12.69 2.92 7.25
N PHE A 2 12.64 1.62 6.92
CA PHE A 2 12.82 1.13 5.54
C PHE A 2 11.82 0.03 5.18
N ASP A 3 10.73 -0.06 5.94
CA ASP A 3 9.76 -1.15 5.85
C ASP A 3 9.05 -1.14 4.47
N GLU A 4 8.79 0.05 3.92
CA GLU A 4 8.23 0.23 2.58
C GLU A 4 9.21 -0.14 1.46
N ALA A 5 10.49 0.20 1.62
CA ALA A 5 11.51 -0.21 0.66
C ALA A 5 11.70 -1.74 0.65
N VAL A 6 11.55 -2.37 1.80
CA VAL A 6 11.52 -3.83 1.94
C VAL A 6 10.30 -4.44 1.26
N VAL A 7 9.11 -3.85 1.38
CA VAL A 7 7.90 -4.27 0.63
C VAL A 7 8.15 -4.22 -0.87
N VAL A 8 8.71 -3.11 -1.36
CA VAL A 8 9.09 -2.96 -2.78
C VAL A 8 10.09 -4.02 -3.22
N ALA A 9 11.11 -4.31 -2.40
CA ALA A 9 12.10 -5.32 -2.71
C ALA A 9 11.51 -6.73 -2.79
N VAL A 10 10.66 -7.10 -1.84
CA VAL A 10 9.93 -8.39 -1.87
C VAL A 10 9.19 -8.54 -3.20
N THR A 11 8.44 -7.52 -3.63
CA THR A 11 7.75 -7.53 -4.92
C THR A 11 8.73 -7.71 -6.08
N ALA A 12 9.88 -7.03 -6.09
CA ALA A 12 10.88 -7.17 -7.16
C ALA A 12 11.49 -8.58 -7.26
N PHE A 13 11.70 -9.27 -6.13
CA PHE A 13 12.16 -10.66 -6.10
C PHE A 13 11.07 -11.65 -6.55
N CYS A 14 9.80 -11.36 -6.23
CA CYS A 14 8.66 -12.25 -6.51
C CYS A 14 7.97 -12.01 -7.86
N GLU A 15 8.31 -10.94 -8.57
CA GLU A 15 7.64 -10.53 -9.80
C GLU A 15 7.74 -11.54 -10.96
N SER A 16 8.86 -12.27 -11.06
CA SER A 16 9.11 -13.19 -12.16
C SER A 16 8.71 -14.62 -11.78
N ALA A 17 8.07 -15.35 -12.72
CA ALA A 17 7.65 -16.73 -12.50
C ALA A 17 8.85 -17.64 -12.16
N GLU A 18 9.99 -17.43 -12.83
CA GLU A 18 11.26 -18.10 -12.54
C GLU A 18 12.24 -17.15 -11.81
N PRO A 19 13.14 -17.68 -10.97
CA PRO A 19 14.19 -16.88 -10.35
C PRO A 19 15.08 -16.23 -11.42
N VAL A 20 15.29 -14.92 -11.31
CA VAL A 20 16.20 -14.15 -12.16
C VAL A 20 17.53 -13.88 -11.44
N PRO A 21 18.64 -13.57 -12.12
CA PRO A 21 19.89 -13.20 -11.45
C PRO A 21 19.72 -12.00 -10.49
N GLY A 22 20.53 -11.93 -9.43
CA GLY A 22 20.49 -10.82 -8.46
C GLY A 22 20.65 -9.44 -9.10
N ASP A 23 21.51 -9.32 -10.12
CA ASP A 23 21.67 -8.08 -10.89
C ASP A 23 20.40 -7.64 -11.62
N ALA A 24 19.58 -8.60 -12.08
CA ALA A 24 18.30 -8.28 -12.69
C ALA A 24 17.32 -7.71 -11.66
N VAL A 25 17.31 -8.23 -10.44
CA VAL A 25 16.52 -7.67 -9.32
C VAL A 25 17.02 -6.27 -8.97
N LYS A 26 18.33 -6.08 -8.82
CA LYS A 26 18.95 -4.77 -8.56
C LYS A 26 18.56 -3.75 -9.63
N ASN A 27 18.66 -4.12 -10.91
CA ASN A 27 18.31 -3.24 -12.03
C ASN A 27 16.83 -2.84 -12.03
N LYS A 28 15.93 -3.75 -11.63
CA LYS A 28 14.51 -3.39 -11.40
C LYS A 28 14.39 -2.35 -10.29
N LEU A 29 15.01 -2.57 -9.14
CA LEU A 29 14.95 -1.61 -8.02
C LEU A 29 15.43 -0.21 -8.46
N LEU A 30 16.58 -0.15 -9.12
CA LEU A 30 17.15 1.10 -9.64
C LEU A 30 16.23 1.77 -10.66
N SER A 31 15.67 1.03 -11.61
CA SER A 31 14.76 1.60 -12.62
C SER A 31 13.45 2.10 -12.03
N GLY A 32 13.03 1.56 -10.88
CA GLY A 32 11.91 2.06 -10.09
C GLY A 32 12.24 3.28 -9.23
N GLY A 33 13.44 3.84 -9.37
CA GLY A 33 13.87 5.05 -8.66
C GLY A 33 14.43 4.83 -7.25
N LEU A 34 14.80 3.59 -6.89
CA LEU A 34 15.55 3.38 -5.65
C LEU A 34 16.97 3.92 -5.80
N GLU A 35 17.49 4.52 -4.73
CA GLU A 35 18.87 4.99 -4.70
C GLU A 35 19.84 3.80 -4.64
N PRO A 36 21.02 3.90 -5.28
CA PRO A 36 21.97 2.78 -5.40
C PRO A 36 22.33 2.12 -4.07
N TRP A 37 22.63 2.92 -3.04
CA TRP A 37 23.04 2.42 -1.73
C TRP A 37 21.97 1.55 -1.04
N LEU A 38 20.69 1.82 -1.33
CA LEU A 38 19.56 1.08 -0.78
C LEU A 38 19.26 -0.16 -1.63
N ALA A 39 19.32 -0.04 -2.96
CA ALA A 39 19.16 -1.18 -3.86
C ALA A 39 20.21 -2.27 -3.57
N ASP A 40 21.49 -1.90 -3.38
CA ASP A 40 22.56 -2.83 -3.00
C ASP A 40 22.22 -3.58 -1.71
N ARG A 41 21.90 -2.84 -0.65
CA ARG A 41 21.53 -3.43 0.65
C ARG A 41 20.35 -4.37 0.56
N LEU A 42 19.30 -3.98 -0.16
CA LEU A 42 18.11 -4.82 -0.30
C LEU A 42 18.45 -6.11 -1.05
N THR A 43 19.32 -6.06 -2.08
CA THR A 43 19.73 -7.28 -2.79
C THR A 43 20.56 -8.24 -1.95
N TYR A 44 21.29 -7.76 -0.94
CA TYR A 44 22.05 -8.62 -0.03
C TYR A 44 21.24 -9.05 1.20
N PHE A 45 20.58 -8.11 1.87
CA PHE A 45 19.96 -8.36 3.17
C PHE A 45 18.61 -9.02 3.10
N LEU A 46 17.84 -8.88 2.02
CA LEU A 46 16.57 -9.60 1.88
C LEU A 46 16.80 -11.12 1.79
N PRO A 47 17.64 -11.63 0.87
CA PRO A 47 17.96 -13.05 0.82
C PRO A 47 18.54 -13.57 2.12
N LEU A 48 19.44 -12.79 2.75
CA LEU A 48 20.03 -13.17 4.03
C LEU A 48 18.97 -13.32 5.12
N ALA A 49 18.12 -12.31 5.33
CA ALA A 49 17.08 -12.32 6.35
C ALA A 49 16.06 -13.46 6.14
N PHE A 50 15.62 -13.68 4.89
CA PHE A 50 14.67 -14.74 4.55
C PHE A 50 15.31 -16.13 4.62
N GLY A 51 16.57 -16.25 4.23
CA GLY A 51 17.34 -17.49 4.35
C GLY A 51 17.52 -17.91 5.79
N ARG A 52 17.90 -16.99 6.68
CA ARG A 52 18.08 -17.30 8.11
C ARG A 52 16.80 -17.78 8.80
N ARG A 53 15.61 -17.40 8.30
CA ARG A 53 14.33 -17.92 8.81
C ARG A 53 14.17 -19.43 8.59
N ILE A 54 14.77 -20.00 7.54
CA ILE A 54 14.64 -21.44 7.21
C ILE A 54 15.83 -22.28 7.64
N LEU A 55 16.86 -21.65 8.20
CA LEU A 55 18.09 -22.31 8.68
C LEU A 55 18.03 -22.55 10.20
N ASP A 56 16.87 -23.01 10.70
CA ASP A 56 16.72 -23.36 12.11
C ASP A 56 17.67 -24.52 12.49
N GLY A 57 18.36 -24.40 13.61
CA GLY A 57 19.39 -25.34 14.06
C GLY A 57 20.78 -25.16 13.45
N VAL A 58 21.01 -24.18 12.57
CA VAL A 58 22.35 -23.82 12.06
C VAL A 58 22.95 -22.71 12.93
N GLU A 59 24.21 -22.83 13.31
CA GLU A 59 24.93 -21.74 13.98
C GLU A 59 25.38 -20.71 12.94
N LEU A 60 24.87 -19.49 13.07
CA LEU A 60 25.08 -18.39 12.12
C LEU A 60 25.73 -17.19 12.83
N ASP A 61 26.78 -16.63 12.25
CA ASP A 61 27.40 -15.41 12.77
C ASP A 61 26.46 -14.19 12.61
N ASP A 62 26.34 -13.35 13.64
CA ASP A 62 25.55 -12.11 13.58
C ASP A 62 26.30 -10.96 12.89
N ARG A 63 27.51 -11.22 12.39
CA ARG A 63 28.39 -10.27 11.71
C ARG A 63 28.63 -10.63 10.25
N PHE A 64 29.05 -9.63 9.49
CA PHE A 64 29.44 -9.74 8.09
C PHE A 64 30.67 -8.88 7.80
N LEU A 65 31.43 -9.24 6.77
CA LEU A 65 32.52 -8.44 6.24
C LEU A 65 32.00 -7.54 5.12
N ASP A 66 32.04 -6.23 5.35
CA ASP A 66 31.77 -5.17 4.40
C ASP A 66 33.10 -4.65 3.82
N GLY A 67 33.57 -5.31 2.75
CA GLY A 67 34.98 -5.21 2.35
C GLY A 67 35.88 -5.74 3.47
N ASP A 68 36.80 -4.91 3.95
CA ASP A 68 37.71 -5.26 5.05
C ASP A 68 37.14 -4.92 6.45
N THR A 69 35.92 -4.38 6.53
CA THR A 69 35.32 -3.93 7.79
C THR A 69 34.31 -4.94 8.32
N GLU A 70 34.55 -5.45 9.52
CA GLU A 70 33.57 -6.25 10.26
C GLU A 70 32.42 -5.37 10.78
N ARG A 71 31.18 -5.79 10.52
CA ARG A 71 29.96 -5.11 10.97
C ARG A 71 28.96 -6.11 11.54
N ARG A 72 28.11 -5.67 12.47
CA ARG A 72 26.98 -6.48 12.96
C ARG A 72 25.75 -6.24 12.09
N LEU A 73 25.04 -7.31 11.77
CA LEU A 73 23.77 -7.24 11.03
C LEU A 73 22.71 -6.47 11.82
N ALA A 74 22.70 -6.62 13.14
CA ALA A 74 21.79 -5.90 14.03
C ALA A 74 21.98 -4.37 14.01
N ASP A 75 23.11 -3.87 13.51
CA ASP A 75 23.38 -2.43 13.43
C ASP A 75 22.94 -1.81 12.08
N ASP A 76 22.59 -2.62 11.07
CA ASP A 76 22.11 -2.12 9.78
C ASP A 76 20.58 -2.01 9.75
N PRO A 77 20.00 -0.80 9.58
CA PRO A 77 18.56 -0.59 9.65
C PRO A 77 17.79 -1.23 8.49
N VAL A 78 18.43 -1.49 7.33
CA VAL A 78 17.80 -2.19 6.21
C VAL A 78 17.73 -3.68 6.51
N PHE A 79 18.78 -4.26 7.09
CA PHE A 79 18.72 -5.65 7.56
C PHE A 79 17.66 -5.83 8.64
N GLN A 80 17.57 -4.94 9.63
CA GLN A 80 16.53 -5.01 10.66
C GLN A 80 15.12 -5.00 10.07
N ALA A 81 14.87 -4.16 9.05
CA ALA A 81 13.57 -4.12 8.35
C ALA A 81 13.30 -5.42 7.56
N ALA A 82 14.31 -5.94 6.86
CA ALA A 82 14.24 -7.21 6.16
C ALA A 82 13.95 -8.38 7.11
N ALA A 83 14.63 -8.42 8.26
CA ALA A 83 14.43 -9.45 9.29
C ALA A 83 13.01 -9.41 9.86
N ARG A 84 12.48 -8.21 10.20
CA ARG A 84 11.08 -8.07 10.63
C ARG A 84 10.12 -8.57 9.56
N ARG A 85 10.30 -8.17 8.30
CA ARG A 85 9.44 -8.62 7.20
C ARG A 85 9.52 -10.12 6.96
N ALA A 86 10.71 -10.70 7.10
CA ALA A 86 10.92 -12.12 7.00
C ALA A 86 10.10 -12.87 8.05
N THR A 87 9.84 -12.34 9.25
CA THR A 87 9.01 -13.00 10.30
C THR A 87 7.51 -13.13 9.98
N VAL A 88 7.01 -12.35 9.03
CA VAL A 88 5.59 -12.39 8.61
C VAL A 88 5.43 -12.83 7.14
N ALA A 89 6.51 -13.23 6.50
CA ALA A 89 6.49 -13.74 5.12
C ALA A 89 5.75 -15.07 5.02
N ASP A 90 5.06 -15.25 3.90
CA ASP A 90 4.45 -16.54 3.55
C ASP A 90 5.48 -17.50 2.94
N ASP A 91 5.11 -18.78 2.84
CA ASP A 91 6.00 -19.84 2.36
C ASP A 91 6.45 -19.61 0.91
N SER A 92 5.64 -18.94 0.09
CA SER A 92 5.97 -18.66 -1.31
C SER A 92 7.04 -17.57 -1.43
N GLU A 93 6.94 -16.52 -0.62
CA GLU A 93 7.95 -15.47 -0.52
C GLU A 93 9.26 -16.02 0.04
N ILE A 94 9.17 -16.85 1.09
CA ILE A 94 10.33 -17.52 1.68
C ILE A 94 11.04 -18.38 0.65
N ALA A 95 10.32 -19.29 -0.01
CA ALA A 95 10.90 -20.16 -1.03
C ALA A 95 11.56 -19.36 -2.18
N ARG A 96 10.93 -18.24 -2.57
CA ARG A 96 11.44 -17.37 -3.63
C ARG A 96 12.71 -16.62 -3.23
N ILE A 97 12.70 -15.94 -2.09
CA ILE A 97 13.75 -14.99 -1.69
C ILE A 97 14.93 -15.71 -1.03
N ALA A 98 14.67 -16.72 -0.20
CA ALA A 98 15.73 -17.48 0.48
C ALA A 98 16.66 -18.20 -0.50
N GLY A 99 16.17 -18.57 -1.69
CA GLY A 99 16.98 -19.20 -2.75
C GLY A 99 18.12 -18.32 -3.27
N TYR A 100 18.08 -17.02 -3.03
CA TYR A 100 19.17 -16.08 -3.36
C TYR A 100 20.25 -16.01 -2.28
N SER A 101 20.04 -16.65 -1.12
CA SER A 101 20.98 -16.59 0.01
C SER A 101 22.17 -17.50 -0.21
N SER A 102 23.37 -16.95 -0.10
CA SER A 102 24.62 -17.72 -0.10
C SER A 102 24.72 -18.65 1.11
N GLU A 103 24.15 -18.27 2.27
CA GLU A 103 24.09 -19.14 3.45
C GLU A 103 23.23 -20.37 3.18
N VAL A 104 22.04 -20.19 2.59
CA VAL A 104 21.16 -21.31 2.22
C VAL A 104 21.85 -22.22 1.19
N ALA A 105 22.55 -21.65 0.22
CA ALA A 105 23.32 -22.43 -0.75
C ALA A 105 24.46 -23.23 -0.09
N ALA A 106 25.18 -22.62 0.86
CA ALA A 106 26.28 -23.25 1.60
C ALA A 106 25.79 -24.38 2.51
N VAL A 107 24.72 -24.15 3.29
CA VAL A 107 24.09 -25.22 4.10
C VAL A 107 23.58 -26.33 3.20
N GLY A 108 22.88 -25.98 2.11
CA GLY A 108 22.37 -26.97 1.16
C GLY A 108 23.49 -27.83 0.54
N GLN A 109 24.67 -27.26 0.30
CA GLN A 109 25.84 -28.02 -0.14
C GLN A 109 26.39 -28.93 0.96
N ALA A 110 26.58 -28.41 2.18
CA ALA A 110 27.05 -29.20 3.32
C ALA A 110 26.15 -30.42 3.59
N LEU A 111 24.84 -30.25 3.52
CA LEU A 111 23.87 -31.34 3.69
C LEU A 111 23.99 -32.39 2.57
N ARG A 112 24.17 -31.97 1.30
CA ARG A 112 24.42 -32.89 0.18
C ARG A 112 25.72 -33.68 0.37
N ASP A 113 26.70 -33.08 1.02
CA ASP A 113 27.98 -33.71 1.36
C ASP A 113 27.91 -34.58 2.63
N GLY A 114 26.71 -34.75 3.21
CA GLY A 114 26.43 -35.66 4.32
C GLY A 114 26.51 -35.02 5.71
N ALA A 115 26.67 -33.70 5.81
CA ALA A 115 26.59 -33.01 7.09
C ALA A 115 25.18 -33.14 7.71
N GLN A 116 25.12 -33.16 9.03
CA GLN A 116 23.86 -32.98 9.77
C GLN A 116 23.66 -31.49 10.02
N LEU A 117 22.42 -31.01 9.90
CA LEU A 117 22.10 -29.58 10.00
C LEU A 117 22.62 -28.95 11.30
N GLU A 118 22.42 -29.62 12.43
CA GLU A 118 22.85 -29.22 13.78
C GLU A 118 24.37 -29.15 13.99
N HIS A 119 25.15 -29.67 13.04
CA HIS A 119 26.62 -29.61 13.05
C HIS A 119 27.16 -28.60 12.03
N VAL A 120 26.30 -27.92 11.28
CA VAL A 120 26.72 -26.88 10.34
C VAL A 120 26.88 -25.57 11.10
N THR A 121 28.12 -25.07 11.15
CA THR A 121 28.43 -23.71 11.57
C THR A 121 28.87 -22.93 10.35
N LEU A 122 28.20 -21.81 10.05
CA LEU A 122 28.62 -20.89 9.01
C LEU A 122 29.39 -19.72 9.62
N GLY A 123 30.56 -19.45 9.05
CA GLY A 123 31.31 -18.23 9.36
C GLY A 123 30.63 -16.97 8.81
N MET A 124 31.26 -15.83 9.07
CA MET A 124 30.77 -14.53 8.59
C MET A 124 30.59 -14.51 7.07
N VAL A 125 29.47 -13.92 6.63
CA VAL A 125 29.26 -13.63 5.21
C VAL A 125 30.19 -12.49 4.79
N ALA A 126 30.95 -12.69 3.71
CA ALA A 126 31.78 -11.65 3.12
C ALA A 126 31.12 -11.09 1.86
N LEU A 127 30.94 -9.78 1.81
CA LEU A 127 30.47 -9.08 0.62
C LEU A 127 31.63 -8.91 -0.37
N ALA A 128 31.38 -9.23 -1.63
CA ALA A 128 32.40 -9.11 -2.69
C ALA A 128 32.81 -7.65 -2.93
N GLU A 129 31.85 -6.73 -2.79
CA GLU A 129 32.06 -5.28 -2.88
C GLU A 129 31.55 -4.62 -1.60
N PRO A 130 32.25 -3.59 -1.07
CA PRO A 130 31.75 -2.84 0.07
C PRO A 130 30.42 -2.14 -0.27
N LEU A 131 29.48 -2.17 0.67
CA LEU A 131 28.22 -1.45 0.57
C LEU A 131 28.50 0.06 0.55
N PRO A 132 27.84 0.84 -0.34
CA PRO A 132 27.89 2.29 -0.26
C PRO A 132 27.45 2.79 1.12
N PRO A 133 27.88 3.96 1.62
CA PRO A 133 27.37 4.51 2.87
C PRO A 133 25.83 4.64 2.85
N ILE A 134 25.19 4.49 4.01
CA ILE A 134 23.75 4.75 4.14
C ILE A 134 23.46 6.21 3.79
N GLY A 135 22.61 6.42 2.80
CA GLY A 135 22.18 7.75 2.36
C GLY A 135 21.17 8.39 3.31
N ASN A 136 20.85 9.65 3.04
CA ASN A 136 19.81 10.37 3.79
C ASN A 136 18.42 10.10 3.19
N GLY A 137 17.39 10.13 4.04
CA GLY A 137 15.99 10.04 3.60
C GLY A 137 15.53 8.61 3.30
N SER A 138 14.63 8.47 2.33
CA SER A 138 13.89 7.23 2.09
C SER A 138 14.48 6.35 0.98
N GLY A 139 15.61 6.74 0.39
CA GLY A 139 16.26 6.03 -0.71
C GLY A 139 15.35 5.79 -1.93
N GLY A 140 14.41 6.70 -2.20
CA GLY A 140 13.47 6.60 -3.33
C GLY A 140 12.07 6.02 -3.01
N VAL A 141 11.86 5.49 -1.80
CA VAL A 141 10.54 4.92 -1.39
C VAL A 141 10.02 5.62 -0.13
N PRO A 142 9.33 6.76 -0.24
CA PRO A 142 8.83 7.49 0.93
C PRO A 142 7.79 6.66 1.70
N SER A 143 7.79 6.77 3.04
CA SER A 143 6.79 6.11 3.88
C SER A 143 5.43 6.81 3.76
N PRO A 144 4.36 6.13 3.27
CA PRO A 144 3.04 6.73 3.19
C PRO A 144 2.54 7.20 4.55
N ALA A 145 2.85 6.50 5.64
CA ALA A 145 2.52 6.88 7.02
C ALA A 145 3.12 8.25 7.39
N SER A 146 4.42 8.43 7.18
CA SER A 146 5.11 9.70 7.48
C SER A 146 4.59 10.85 6.62
N VAL A 147 4.35 10.60 5.32
CA VAL A 147 3.84 11.64 4.41
C VAL A 147 2.40 11.99 4.78
N PHE A 148 1.57 11.01 5.08
CA PHE A 148 0.19 11.19 5.54
C PHE A 148 0.13 12.00 6.84
N ALA A 149 0.97 11.69 7.84
CA ALA A 149 1.02 12.45 9.09
C ALA A 149 1.42 13.91 8.87
N HIS A 150 2.44 14.15 8.04
CA HIS A 150 2.87 15.50 7.69
C HIS A 150 1.77 16.28 6.96
N TRP A 151 1.08 15.62 6.03
CA TRP A 151 -0.02 16.16 5.28
C TRP A 151 -1.22 16.49 6.20
N MET A 152 -1.66 15.58 7.08
CA MET A 152 -2.72 15.85 8.07
C MET A 152 -2.39 17.06 8.97
N ALA A 153 -1.12 17.18 9.41
CA ALA A 153 -0.68 18.32 10.21
C ALA A 153 -0.81 19.66 9.45
N ALA A 154 -0.63 19.67 8.12
CA ALA A 154 -0.83 20.86 7.30
C ALA A 154 -2.30 21.32 7.27
N TYR A 155 -3.27 20.43 7.51
CA TYR A 155 -4.69 20.76 7.69
C TYR A 155 -5.06 21.03 9.16
N GLY A 156 -4.09 21.19 10.05
CA GLY A 156 -4.36 21.41 11.47
C GLY A 156 -4.78 20.16 12.23
N VAL A 157 -4.59 18.96 11.65
CA VAL A 157 -4.78 17.68 12.33
C VAL A 157 -3.43 17.07 12.67
N ALA A 158 -2.88 17.44 13.83
CA ALA A 158 -1.60 16.93 14.29
C ALA A 158 -1.74 15.51 14.88
N LEU A 159 -1.36 14.49 14.10
CA LEU A 159 -1.33 13.11 14.56
C LEU A 159 -0.11 12.85 15.46
N GLY A 160 -0.26 11.94 16.42
CA GLY A 160 0.85 11.38 17.18
C GLY A 160 1.84 10.62 16.29
N SER A 161 3.03 10.33 16.81
CA SER A 161 4.05 9.53 16.11
C SER A 161 3.59 8.10 15.81
N ASP A 162 2.57 7.63 16.51
CA ASP A 162 1.89 6.34 16.32
C ASP A 162 0.65 6.45 15.41
N LEU A 163 0.47 7.58 14.71
CA LEU A 163 -0.70 7.88 13.89
C LEU A 163 -2.03 7.87 14.65
N THR A 164 -2.02 8.29 15.92
CA THR A 164 -3.25 8.42 16.72
C THR A 164 -3.67 9.87 16.95
N LEU A 165 -4.97 10.08 17.17
CA LEU A 165 -5.54 11.33 17.64
C LEU A 165 -6.73 11.04 18.58
N GLY A 166 -6.50 11.12 19.89
CA GLY A 166 -7.49 10.73 20.89
C GLY A 166 -7.82 9.25 20.77
N GLU A 167 -9.09 8.92 20.55
CA GLU A 167 -9.57 7.55 20.31
C GLU A 167 -9.50 7.14 18.82
N THR A 168 -8.96 8.00 17.95
CA THR A 168 -8.83 7.75 16.52
C THR A 168 -7.48 7.13 16.20
N GLU A 169 -7.46 6.05 15.44
CA GLU A 169 -6.24 5.42 14.93
C GLU A 169 -6.22 5.53 13.40
N PHE A 170 -5.08 5.93 12.83
CA PHE A 170 -4.87 5.98 11.38
C PHE A 170 -3.78 5.01 10.94
N ARG A 171 -3.89 4.52 9.71
CA ARG A 171 -2.83 3.74 9.05
C ARG A 171 -2.71 4.17 7.60
N ALA A 172 -1.49 4.21 7.07
CA ALA A 172 -1.23 4.35 5.64
C ALA A 172 -0.16 3.32 5.26
N THR A 173 -0.58 2.21 4.65
CA THR A 173 0.29 1.07 4.35
C THR A 173 0.50 0.91 2.85
N LEU A 174 1.76 0.70 2.46
CA LEU A 174 2.12 0.41 1.06
C LEU A 174 1.89 -1.06 0.75
N ALA A 175 1.19 -1.33 -0.35
CA ALA A 175 1.16 -2.59 -1.06
C ALA A 175 1.78 -2.38 -2.44
N ALA A 176 2.89 -3.08 -2.72
CA ALA A 176 3.61 -3.01 -3.97
C ALA A 176 3.13 -4.12 -4.92
N HIS A 177 2.76 -3.76 -6.14
CA HIS A 177 2.26 -4.71 -7.14
C HIS A 177 3.32 -5.02 -8.22
N PRO A 178 3.24 -6.19 -8.89
CA PRO A 178 4.05 -6.47 -10.08
C PRO A 178 3.95 -5.37 -11.13
N ARG A 179 5.03 -5.14 -11.87
CA ARG A 179 5.03 -4.08 -12.87
C ARG A 179 4.15 -4.45 -14.06
N PRO A 180 3.31 -3.52 -14.55
CA PRO A 180 2.54 -3.74 -15.78
C PRO A 180 3.42 -3.60 -17.02
N ALA A 181 4.51 -2.82 -16.92
CA ALA A 181 5.50 -2.61 -17.96
C ALA A 181 6.89 -2.35 -17.32
N PRO A 182 8.01 -2.65 -17.99
CA PRO A 182 9.35 -2.51 -17.41
C PRO A 182 9.67 -1.12 -16.82
N GLU A 183 9.11 -0.08 -17.43
CA GLU A 183 9.31 1.33 -17.10
C GLU A 183 8.32 1.90 -16.08
N LEU A 184 7.36 1.11 -15.59
CA LEU A 184 6.34 1.55 -14.65
C LEU A 184 6.38 0.73 -13.36
N VAL A 185 6.05 1.37 -12.25
CA VAL A 185 5.76 0.72 -10.96
C VAL A 185 4.35 1.03 -10.52
N VAL A 186 3.79 0.16 -9.69
CA VAL A 186 2.43 0.27 -9.20
C VAL A 186 2.46 0.25 -7.67
N ALA A 187 2.13 1.40 -7.09
CA ALA A 187 2.01 1.58 -5.65
C ALA A 187 0.54 1.65 -5.28
N GLN A 188 0.07 0.75 -4.42
CA GLN A 188 -1.21 0.90 -3.74
C GLN A 188 -0.95 1.36 -2.32
N VAL A 189 -1.59 2.43 -1.88
CA VAL A 189 -1.59 2.83 -0.46
C VAL A 189 -2.97 2.62 0.11
N ASN A 190 -3.04 1.86 1.19
CA ASN A 190 -4.26 1.65 1.96
C ASN A 190 -4.28 2.65 3.11
N PHE A 191 -5.19 3.61 3.04
CA PHE A 191 -5.47 4.57 4.09
C PHE A 191 -6.60 4.01 4.94
N ALA A 192 -6.34 3.79 6.23
CA ALA A 192 -7.33 3.27 7.15
C ALA A 192 -7.53 4.24 8.32
N VAL A 193 -8.78 4.38 8.76
CA VAL A 193 -9.15 5.13 9.96
C VAL A 193 -10.09 4.30 10.82
N ASN A 194 -9.72 4.14 12.09
CA ASN A 194 -10.58 3.60 13.13
C ASN A 194 -11.09 4.77 13.98
N HIS A 195 -12.40 4.91 14.08
CA HIS A 195 -13.02 6.01 14.82
C HIS A 195 -14.30 5.52 15.52
N PRO A 196 -14.56 5.89 16.79
CA PRO A 196 -15.73 5.42 17.55
C PRO A 196 -17.09 5.73 16.91
N ALA A 197 -17.14 6.77 16.08
CA ALA A 197 -18.37 7.16 15.38
C ALA A 197 -18.69 6.29 14.15
N LEU A 198 -17.76 5.46 13.65
CA LEU A 198 -18.00 4.62 12.46
C LEU A 198 -18.96 3.47 12.77
N ALA A 199 -19.77 3.09 11.78
CA ALA A 199 -20.65 1.93 11.86
C ALA A 199 -19.90 0.59 11.92
N ARG A 200 -18.67 0.56 11.40
CA ARG A 200 -17.75 -0.59 11.46
C ARG A 200 -16.39 -0.14 11.98
N PRO A 201 -15.69 -1.00 12.73
CA PRO A 201 -14.30 -0.74 13.07
C PRO A 201 -13.49 -0.75 11.77
N TRP A 202 -12.78 0.34 11.52
CA TRP A 202 -12.02 0.61 10.30
C TRP A 202 -12.85 0.95 9.06
N MET A 203 -12.65 2.16 8.55
CA MET A 203 -12.83 2.50 7.15
C MET A 203 -11.48 2.34 6.46
N VAL A 204 -11.42 1.66 5.32
CA VAL A 204 -10.22 1.52 4.51
C VAL A 204 -10.49 2.02 3.10
N GLU A 205 -9.65 2.93 2.62
CA GLU A 205 -9.61 3.35 1.23
C GLU A 205 -8.26 3.04 0.60
N SER A 206 -8.28 2.40 -0.57
CA SER A 206 -7.08 1.99 -1.29
C SER A 206 -6.90 2.80 -2.56
N CYS A 207 -5.88 3.65 -2.64
CA CYS A 207 -5.55 4.40 -3.86
C CYS A 207 -4.37 3.76 -4.58
N VAL A 208 -4.41 3.71 -5.92
CA VAL A 208 -3.38 3.06 -6.74
C VAL A 208 -2.74 4.07 -7.70
N GLY A 209 -1.44 4.28 -7.57
CA GLY A 209 -0.64 5.14 -8.44
C GLY A 209 0.23 4.31 -9.37
N VAL A 210 0.38 4.79 -10.60
CA VAL A 210 1.17 4.13 -11.64
C VAL A 210 2.10 5.17 -12.24
N ALA A 211 3.40 5.01 -12.01
CA ALA A 211 4.40 5.98 -12.41
C ALA A 211 5.76 5.33 -12.69
N PRO A 212 6.72 6.05 -13.29
CA PRO A 212 8.06 5.51 -13.51
C PRO A 212 8.85 5.21 -12.23
N THR A 213 8.56 5.92 -11.13
CA THR A 213 9.27 5.73 -9.86
C THR A 213 8.30 5.44 -8.71
N TRP A 214 8.79 4.72 -7.68
CA TRP A 214 8.01 4.44 -6.48
C TRP A 214 7.60 5.71 -5.75
N LYS A 215 8.50 6.69 -5.69
CA LYS A 215 8.22 8.01 -5.15
C LYS A 215 7.01 8.64 -5.85
N ASP A 216 7.04 8.73 -7.18
CA ASP A 216 5.97 9.38 -7.95
C ASP A 216 4.66 8.60 -7.85
N ALA A 217 4.71 7.27 -7.89
CA ALA A 217 3.53 6.42 -7.74
C ALA A 217 2.89 6.62 -6.35
N ILE A 218 3.68 6.66 -5.28
CA ILE A 218 3.19 6.92 -3.92
C ILE A 218 2.60 8.33 -3.82
N PHE A 219 3.25 9.36 -4.37
CA PHE A 219 2.69 10.71 -4.36
C PHE A 219 1.40 10.83 -5.18
N GLN A 220 1.26 10.09 -6.29
CA GLN A 220 -0.01 9.99 -7.00
C GLN A 220 -1.11 9.40 -6.10
N THR A 221 -0.84 8.31 -5.37
CA THR A 221 -1.84 7.72 -4.43
C THR A 221 -2.31 8.72 -3.39
N LEU A 222 -1.38 9.51 -2.84
CA LEU A 222 -1.67 10.53 -1.83
C LEU A 222 -2.49 11.68 -2.41
N ALA A 223 -2.16 12.16 -3.62
CA ALA A 223 -2.92 13.20 -4.29
C ALA A 223 -4.36 12.75 -4.62
N MET A 224 -4.56 11.48 -4.98
CA MET A 224 -5.89 10.91 -5.16
C MET A 224 -6.65 10.85 -3.83
N PHE A 225 -6.02 10.36 -2.77
CA PHE A 225 -6.63 10.33 -1.44
C PHE A 225 -7.02 11.72 -0.94
N GLU A 226 -6.13 12.71 -1.11
CA GLU A 226 -6.38 14.11 -0.76
C GLU A 226 -7.62 14.66 -1.45
N ARG A 227 -7.74 14.42 -2.76
CA ARG A 227 -8.87 14.95 -3.54
C ARG A 227 -10.19 14.25 -3.21
N ALA A 228 -10.16 12.94 -2.99
CA ALA A 228 -11.36 12.12 -2.91
C ALA A 228 -11.87 11.88 -1.49
N VAL A 229 -10.98 11.70 -0.50
CA VAL A 229 -11.35 11.01 0.76
C VAL A 229 -10.95 11.80 1.99
N ALA A 230 -9.77 12.42 1.95
CA ALA A 230 -9.22 13.26 2.99
C ALA A 230 -10.20 14.25 3.62
N TYR A 231 -10.72 15.18 2.82
CA TYR A 231 -11.60 16.23 3.34
C TYR A 231 -12.92 15.68 3.86
N PRO A 232 -13.63 14.77 3.15
CA PRO A 232 -14.80 14.11 3.71
C PRO A 232 -14.52 13.38 5.03
N MET A 233 -13.39 12.70 5.14
CA MET A 233 -12.97 11.98 6.36
C MET A 233 -12.73 12.93 7.52
N ILE A 234 -11.96 14.01 7.31
CA ILE A 234 -11.72 15.03 8.32
C ILE A 234 -13.04 15.66 8.75
N ALA A 235 -13.92 15.98 7.81
CA ALA A 235 -15.19 16.61 8.10
C ALA A 235 -16.19 15.69 8.83
N ALA A 236 -16.19 14.39 8.51
CA ALA A 236 -17.08 13.40 9.09
C ALA A 236 -16.65 12.94 10.48
N LEU A 237 -15.34 12.79 10.70
CA LEU A 237 -14.80 12.10 11.87
C LEU A 237 -14.06 13.02 12.85
N LEU A 238 -13.48 14.13 12.38
CA LEU A 238 -12.56 14.94 13.19
C LEU A 238 -13.13 16.34 13.47
N ASP A 239 -12.87 17.31 12.58
CA ASP A 239 -13.39 18.66 12.69
C ASP A 239 -13.96 19.12 11.35
N ARG A 240 -15.30 19.20 11.31
CA ARG A 240 -16.05 19.67 10.15
C ARG A 240 -15.60 21.04 9.64
N ARG A 241 -15.14 21.93 10.51
CA ARG A 241 -14.77 23.30 10.12
C ARG A 241 -13.47 23.35 9.32
N VAL A 242 -12.57 22.40 9.54
CA VAL A 242 -11.27 22.33 8.86
C VAL A 242 -11.45 22.01 7.38
N ALA A 243 -12.45 21.20 7.04
CA ALA A 243 -12.66 20.69 5.68
C ALA A 243 -13.93 21.21 4.99
N ALA A 244 -14.70 22.10 5.63
CA ALA A 244 -16.00 22.54 5.14
C ALA A 244 -15.97 23.16 3.73
N GLU A 245 -14.90 23.87 3.37
CA GLU A 245 -14.77 24.51 2.05
C GLU A 245 -14.38 23.53 0.93
N HIS A 246 -13.99 22.30 1.29
CA HIS A 246 -13.47 21.28 0.38
C HIS A 246 -14.36 20.04 0.29
N VAL A 247 -15.52 20.04 0.94
CA VAL A 247 -16.48 18.93 0.94
C VAL A 247 -17.82 19.44 0.45
N HIS A 248 -18.41 18.74 -0.52
CA HIS A 248 -19.80 18.98 -0.87
C HIS A 248 -20.71 18.30 0.16
N ILE A 249 -21.66 19.05 0.70
CA ILE A 249 -22.55 18.60 1.77
C ILE A 249 -23.98 18.68 1.27
N GLU A 250 -24.64 17.54 1.20
CA GLU A 250 -26.06 17.43 0.86
C GLU A 250 -26.84 16.74 1.98
N ARG A 251 -28.10 17.10 2.16
CA ARG A 251 -29.02 16.39 3.06
C ARG A 251 -29.56 15.15 2.35
N TYR A 252 -29.35 13.98 2.94
CA TYR A 252 -29.90 12.70 2.48
C TYR A 252 -30.97 12.17 3.45
N GLU A 253 -32.21 12.03 2.96
CA GLU A 253 -33.32 11.48 3.73
C GLU A 253 -33.37 9.96 3.60
N HIS A 254 -33.25 9.25 4.73
CA HIS A 254 -33.23 7.78 4.79
C HIS A 254 -34.30 7.25 5.78
N PRO A 255 -34.88 6.05 5.58
CA PRO A 255 -35.85 5.48 6.53
C PRO A 255 -35.35 5.37 7.99
N ALA A 256 -34.03 5.24 8.19
CA ALA A 256 -33.38 5.26 9.50
C ALA A 256 -33.12 6.67 10.08
N GLY A 257 -33.73 7.71 9.49
CA GLY A 257 -33.52 9.12 9.81
C GLY A 257 -32.52 9.78 8.86
N ALA A 258 -32.46 11.10 8.88
CA ALA A 258 -31.63 11.84 7.94
C ALA A 258 -30.13 11.79 8.24
N PHE A 259 -29.35 11.96 7.18
CA PHE A 259 -27.89 12.03 7.17
C PHE A 259 -27.43 13.26 6.36
N ASP A 260 -26.28 13.82 6.71
CA ASP A 260 -25.51 14.67 5.83
C ASP A 260 -24.61 13.76 4.98
N LEU A 261 -24.72 13.87 3.66
CA LEU A 261 -23.84 13.24 2.68
C LEU A 261 -22.65 14.17 2.44
N LEU A 262 -21.48 13.76 2.92
CA LEU A 262 -20.21 14.46 2.75
C LEU A 262 -19.46 13.83 1.58
N LEU A 263 -19.50 14.48 0.43
CA LEU A 263 -18.99 13.99 -0.84
C LEU A 263 -17.62 14.60 -1.15
N GLY A 264 -16.66 13.73 -1.50
CA GLY A 264 -15.36 14.14 -2.02
C GLY A 264 -15.38 14.38 -3.52
N ALA A 265 -14.28 14.86 -4.08
CA ALA A 265 -14.20 15.06 -5.53
C ALA A 265 -14.28 13.72 -6.26
N GLN A 266 -14.96 13.70 -7.41
CA GLN A 266 -14.83 12.62 -8.38
C GLN A 266 -13.36 12.55 -8.85
N VAL A 267 -12.80 11.35 -8.83
CA VAL A 267 -11.48 11.06 -9.38
C VAL A 267 -11.65 10.30 -10.68
N ASP A 268 -11.20 10.96 -11.75
CA ASP A 268 -11.13 10.40 -13.08
C ASP A 268 -9.77 9.72 -13.27
N LEU A 269 -9.81 8.48 -13.76
CA LEU A 269 -8.65 7.63 -13.97
C LEU A 269 -8.59 7.22 -15.44
N PHE A 270 -7.38 7.06 -15.97
CA PHE A 270 -7.06 6.55 -17.31
C PHE A 270 -7.51 7.40 -18.52
N ALA A 271 -8.58 8.18 -18.39
CA ALA A 271 -9.13 8.98 -19.47
C ALA A 271 -8.25 10.19 -19.81
N THR A 272 -8.13 10.49 -21.10
CA THR A 272 -7.50 11.71 -21.63
C THR A 272 -8.52 12.79 -21.99
N GLU A 273 -9.80 12.40 -22.09
CA GLU A 273 -10.92 13.28 -22.35
C GLU A 273 -11.67 13.63 -21.05
N PRO A 274 -12.40 14.76 -20.99
CA PRO A 274 -13.22 15.09 -19.84
C PRO A 274 -14.26 14.01 -19.54
N VAL A 275 -14.27 13.50 -18.31
CA VAL A 275 -15.21 12.47 -17.87
C VAL A 275 -16.49 13.15 -17.34
N PRO A 276 -17.69 12.71 -17.75
CA PRO A 276 -18.95 13.20 -17.18
C PRO A 276 -19.06 12.98 -15.66
N SER A 277 -19.94 13.76 -15.02
CA SER A 277 -20.28 13.61 -13.61
C SER A 277 -20.89 12.23 -13.33
N ALA A 278 -20.47 11.61 -12.23
CA ALA A 278 -21.00 10.36 -11.70
C ALA A 278 -22.24 10.54 -10.83
N GLU A 279 -22.72 11.78 -10.65
CA GLU A 279 -23.93 12.12 -9.89
C GLU A 279 -25.16 11.27 -10.27
N PRO A 280 -25.48 11.02 -11.56
CA PRO A 280 -26.62 10.16 -11.90
C PRO A 280 -26.50 8.72 -11.41
N LEU A 281 -25.28 8.20 -11.26
CA LEU A 281 -25.05 6.89 -10.66
C LEU A 281 -25.12 6.98 -9.14
N LEU A 282 -24.55 8.01 -8.54
CA LEU A 282 -24.64 8.24 -7.10
C LEU A 282 -26.11 8.31 -6.66
N ASP A 283 -26.97 9.01 -7.40
CA ASP A 283 -28.42 9.07 -7.14
C ASP A 283 -29.08 7.70 -7.15
N GLN A 284 -28.73 6.84 -8.11
CA GLN A 284 -29.24 5.47 -8.19
C GLN A 284 -28.75 4.61 -7.03
N LEU A 285 -27.49 4.78 -6.61
CA LEU A 285 -26.95 4.12 -5.43
C LEU A 285 -27.64 4.61 -4.15
N LEU A 286 -27.84 5.91 -3.98
CA LEU A 286 -28.55 6.50 -2.84
C LEU A 286 -30.02 6.06 -2.80
N ALA A 287 -30.67 5.89 -3.94
CA ALA A 287 -32.01 5.32 -4.01
C ALA A 287 -32.04 3.86 -3.53
N ALA A 288 -31.10 3.04 -4.00
CA ALA A 288 -30.96 1.65 -3.56
C ALA A 288 -30.57 1.52 -2.08
N LEU A 289 -29.81 2.49 -1.54
CA LEU A 289 -29.37 2.51 -0.16
C LEU A 289 -30.54 2.66 0.82
N ARG A 290 -31.68 3.21 0.39
CA ARG A 290 -32.90 3.34 1.23
C ARG A 290 -33.43 2.01 1.75
N GLU A 291 -33.16 0.92 1.05
CA GLU A 291 -33.56 -0.44 1.44
C GLU A 291 -32.56 -1.10 2.41
N VAL A 292 -31.43 -0.44 2.69
CA VAL A 292 -30.41 -0.94 3.61
C VAL A 292 -30.67 -0.40 5.01
N PRO A 293 -30.80 -1.23 6.05
CA PRO A 293 -30.98 -0.76 7.41
C PRO A 293 -29.68 -0.13 7.94
N LEU A 294 -29.60 1.21 7.88
CA LEU A 294 -28.49 1.97 8.44
C LEU A 294 -28.66 2.23 9.94
N SER A 295 -27.55 2.23 10.65
CA SER A 295 -27.49 2.62 12.06
C SER A 295 -27.44 4.15 12.18
N ARG A 296 -27.49 4.68 13.40
CA ARG A 296 -27.20 6.11 13.67
C ARG A 296 -25.70 6.37 13.88
N ALA A 297 -24.84 5.58 13.25
CA ALA A 297 -23.39 5.80 13.17
C ALA A 297 -23.00 6.43 11.82
N VAL A 298 -21.74 6.84 11.69
CA VAL A 298 -21.17 7.32 10.43
C VAL A 298 -20.92 6.13 9.51
N HIS A 299 -21.47 6.22 8.30
CA HIS A 299 -21.31 5.19 7.27
C HIS A 299 -20.43 5.69 6.12
N ALA A 300 -19.61 4.80 5.54
CA ALA A 300 -18.75 5.12 4.39
C ALA A 300 -19.29 4.45 3.13
N LEU A 301 -19.54 5.21 2.08
CA LEU A 301 -19.95 4.72 0.77
C LEU A 301 -18.87 5.07 -0.25
N ARG A 302 -18.42 4.08 -1.02
CA ARG A 302 -17.53 4.33 -2.16
C ARG A 302 -17.91 3.48 -3.35
N PHE A 303 -17.62 4.00 -4.53
CA PHE A 303 -17.64 3.20 -5.74
C PHE A 303 -16.46 3.52 -6.65
N PHE A 304 -16.01 2.50 -7.35
CA PHE A 304 -15.05 2.58 -8.44
C PHE A 304 -15.58 1.75 -9.62
N MET A 305 -15.56 2.33 -10.81
CA MET A 305 -15.85 1.60 -12.04
C MET A 305 -14.71 1.83 -13.01
N ALA A 306 -14.37 0.81 -13.80
CA ALA A 306 -13.46 0.95 -14.92
C ALA A 306 -14.06 0.36 -16.19
N TYR A 307 -13.85 1.04 -17.30
CA TYR A 307 -14.29 0.65 -18.62
C TYR A 307 -13.14 0.71 -19.62
N GLN A 308 -13.23 -0.12 -20.67
CA GLN A 308 -12.41 -0.06 -21.87
C GLN A 308 -13.33 -0.11 -23.08
N ASP A 309 -13.28 0.91 -23.93
CA ASP A 309 -14.07 0.99 -25.16
C ASP A 309 -15.57 0.75 -24.92
N GLY A 310 -16.10 1.38 -23.87
CA GLY A 310 -17.48 1.26 -23.44
C GLY A 310 -17.84 -0.05 -22.72
N GLN A 311 -16.91 -1.01 -22.63
CA GLN A 311 -17.12 -2.27 -21.91
C GLN A 311 -16.62 -2.18 -20.49
N MET A 312 -17.43 -2.61 -19.53
CA MET A 312 -17.07 -2.63 -18.11
C MET A 312 -16.00 -3.68 -17.85
N LEU A 313 -14.88 -3.27 -17.27
CA LEU A 313 -13.80 -4.14 -16.81
C LEU A 313 -14.00 -4.58 -15.37
N THR A 314 -14.37 -3.63 -14.50
CA THR A 314 -14.64 -3.88 -13.09
C THR A 314 -15.61 -2.84 -12.54
N ASN A 315 -16.36 -3.25 -11.52
CA ASN A 315 -17.17 -2.37 -10.70
C ASN A 315 -17.07 -2.81 -9.23
N GLU A 316 -16.68 -1.88 -8.39
CA GLU A 316 -16.51 -2.06 -6.97
C GLU A 316 -17.41 -1.06 -6.28
N VAL A 317 -18.35 -1.55 -5.47
CA VAL A 317 -19.18 -0.67 -4.62
C VAL A 317 -19.11 -1.21 -3.21
N PHE A 318 -18.71 -0.36 -2.27
CA PHE A 318 -18.48 -0.74 -0.88
C PHE A 318 -19.29 0.14 0.05
N LEU A 319 -19.88 -0.49 1.07
CA LEU A 319 -20.54 0.17 2.19
C LEU A 319 -19.84 -0.29 3.48
N ASP A 320 -19.32 0.66 4.24
CA ASP A 320 -18.59 0.43 5.50
C ASP A 320 -17.41 -0.55 5.36
N GLY A 321 -16.70 -0.49 4.23
CA GLY A 321 -15.55 -1.35 3.95
C GLY A 321 -15.89 -2.75 3.43
N GLU A 322 -17.18 -3.08 3.28
CA GLU A 322 -17.64 -4.37 2.76
C GLU A 322 -18.21 -4.23 1.34
N PRO A 323 -18.00 -5.21 0.44
CA PRO A 323 -18.65 -5.23 -0.86
C PRO A 323 -20.18 -5.17 -0.73
N TRP A 324 -20.80 -4.22 -1.43
CA TRP A 324 -22.25 -4.01 -1.44
C TRP A 324 -22.87 -4.51 -2.74
N GLU A 325 -23.30 -5.77 -2.73
CA GLU A 325 -23.85 -6.50 -3.89
C GLU A 325 -24.96 -5.77 -4.65
N VAL A 326 -25.89 -5.13 -3.94
CA VAL A 326 -26.98 -4.37 -4.59
C VAL A 326 -26.41 -3.14 -5.29
N GLY A 327 -25.48 -2.43 -4.66
CA GLY A 327 -24.77 -1.31 -5.27
C GLY A 327 -23.97 -1.73 -6.50
N MET A 328 -23.29 -2.88 -6.46
CA MET A 328 -22.58 -3.43 -7.62
C MET A 328 -23.54 -3.74 -8.78
N LYS A 329 -24.74 -4.26 -8.52
CA LYS A 329 -25.74 -4.48 -9.58
C LYS A 329 -26.24 -3.16 -10.20
N VAL A 330 -26.42 -2.13 -9.38
CA VAL A 330 -26.79 -0.78 -9.85
C VAL A 330 -25.69 -0.22 -10.75
N SER A 331 -24.43 -0.24 -10.31
CA SER A 331 -23.31 0.27 -11.11
C SER A 331 -23.08 -0.55 -12.38
N ALA A 332 -23.23 -1.88 -12.33
CA ALA A 332 -23.15 -2.76 -13.50
C ALA A 332 -24.18 -2.41 -14.59
N SER A 333 -25.31 -1.82 -14.21
CA SER A 333 -26.37 -1.43 -15.14
C SER A 333 -26.19 -0.02 -15.70
N ALA A 334 -25.22 0.73 -15.18
CA ALA A 334 -24.97 2.10 -15.61
C ALA A 334 -24.20 2.13 -16.94
N PRO A 335 -24.53 3.07 -17.84
CA PRO A 335 -23.80 3.23 -19.09
C PRO A 335 -22.35 3.64 -18.83
N ALA A 336 -21.45 3.26 -19.73
CA ALA A 336 -20.08 3.73 -19.69
C ALA A 336 -20.04 5.27 -19.76
N PRO A 337 -19.19 5.94 -18.95
CA PRO A 337 -19.12 7.40 -18.93
C PRO A 337 -18.55 7.97 -20.22
N LEU A 338 -17.72 7.19 -20.93
CA LEU A 338 -17.19 7.53 -22.25
C LEU A 338 -17.42 6.38 -23.24
N PRO A 339 -17.63 6.66 -24.54
CA PRO A 339 -17.90 5.65 -25.55
C PRO A 339 -16.66 4.88 -26.02
N GLY A 340 -15.45 5.38 -25.73
CA GLY A 340 -14.18 4.85 -26.23
C GLY A 340 -13.03 5.07 -25.26
N GLY A 341 -11.97 4.26 -25.37
CA GLY A 341 -10.77 4.38 -24.55
C GLY A 341 -10.93 3.85 -23.12
N PRO A 342 -9.84 3.88 -22.33
CA PRO A 342 -9.88 3.52 -20.93
C PRO A 342 -10.43 4.67 -20.08
N VAL A 343 -11.38 4.36 -19.18
CA VAL A 343 -11.90 5.34 -18.23
C VAL A 343 -12.23 4.66 -16.91
N GLY A 344 -11.74 5.24 -15.82
CA GLY A 344 -12.09 4.87 -14.46
C GLY A 344 -12.72 6.05 -13.74
N VAL A 345 -13.74 5.79 -12.94
CA VAL A 345 -14.43 6.81 -12.14
C VAL A 345 -14.51 6.33 -10.72
N ARG A 346 -14.05 7.16 -9.79
CA ARG A 346 -14.10 6.89 -8.35
C ARG A 346 -14.78 8.02 -7.61
N VAL A 347 -15.67 7.66 -6.69
CA VAL A 347 -16.34 8.58 -5.78
C VAL A 347 -16.35 7.98 -4.38
N PHE A 348 -16.14 8.85 -3.39
CA PHE A 348 -16.17 8.50 -1.98
C PHE A 348 -17.06 9.48 -1.22
N ALA A 349 -17.88 8.96 -0.31
CA ALA A 349 -18.75 9.76 0.55
C ALA A 349 -18.87 9.19 1.96
N PHE A 350 -19.11 10.08 2.92
CA PHE A 350 -19.60 9.71 4.26
C PHE A 350 -21.07 10.07 4.41
N LEU A 351 -21.85 9.20 5.04
CA LEU A 351 -23.17 9.52 5.56
C LEU A 351 -23.05 9.76 7.07
N VAL A 352 -23.22 11.02 7.48
CA VAL A 352 -23.11 11.44 8.89
C VAL A 352 -24.50 11.69 9.45
N PRO A 353 -24.93 10.99 10.52
CA PRO A 353 -26.26 11.19 11.10
C PRO A 353 -26.50 12.65 11.50
N VAL A 354 -27.60 13.24 11.05
CA VAL A 354 -27.98 14.58 11.51
C VAL A 354 -28.49 14.50 12.96
N ARG A 355 -28.03 15.43 13.80
CA ARG A 355 -28.41 15.50 15.22
C ARG A 355 -29.80 16.05 15.43
#